data_AF-A0A2V0PLI7-F1
#
_entry.id   AF-A0A2V0PLI7-F1
#
_cell.length_a   1.000
_cell.length_b   1.000
_cell.length_c   1.000
_cell.angle_alpha   90.00
_cell.angle_beta   90.00
_cell.angle_gamma   90.00
#
_symmetry.space_group_name_H-M   'P 1'
#
loop_
_entity.id
_entity.type
_entity.pdbx_description
1 polymer ?
#
loop_
_entity_poly.entity_id
_entity_poly.type
_entity_poly.pdbx_seq_one_letter_code
_entity_poly.pdbx_strand_id
1 'polypeptide(L)'
;ILGVTPCSALALNMTLARECVCPVVVTRGADQTPVSTRYESRLDPTNVRNYGRLVAELAAAVPDGLVVFFVSYSYMDYVISRWHDMGLLREISSHKLIFIETQVVG
;
A
#
# COMPACT_ATOMS: atom_id res chain seq x y z
N ILE A 1 11.03 5.02 -26.71
CA ILE A 1 12.06 5.27 -25.65
C ILE A 1 13.45 4.88 -26.13
N LEU A 2 13.69 3.68 -26.66
CA LEU A 2 15.04 3.25 -27.08
C LEU A 2 15.38 3.51 -28.56
N GLY A 3 14.46 4.09 -29.34
CA GLY A 3 14.68 4.32 -30.78
C GLY A 3 14.75 3.06 -31.65
N VAL A 4 14.50 1.88 -31.07
CA VAL A 4 14.51 0.59 -31.76
C VAL A 4 13.06 0.18 -32.09
N THR A 5 12.82 -0.29 -33.31
CA THR A 5 11.57 -0.94 -33.72
C THR A 5 11.70 -2.44 -33.51
N PRO A 6 10.91 -3.05 -32.59
CA PRO A 6 10.96 -4.50 -32.39
C PRO A 6 10.37 -5.23 -33.59
N CYS A 7 10.97 -6.36 -33.98
CA CYS A 7 10.40 -7.24 -35.00
C CYS A 7 9.11 -7.93 -34.52
N SER A 8 8.96 -8.12 -33.21
CA SER A 8 7.77 -8.68 -32.58
C SER A 8 7.56 -8.06 -31.20
N ALA A 9 6.35 -7.59 -30.94
CA ALA A 9 5.87 -7.22 -29.61
C ALA A 9 4.54 -7.93 -29.40
N LEU A 10 4.47 -8.83 -28.41
CA LEU A 10 3.29 -9.65 -28.17
C LEU A 10 2.89 -9.53 -26.70
N ALA A 11 1.59 -9.33 -26.46
CA ALA A 11 0.99 -9.50 -25.15
C ALA A 11 0.24 -10.84 -25.16
N LEU A 12 0.62 -11.74 -24.27
CA LEU A 12 -0.06 -13.02 -24.09
C LEU A 12 -1.04 -12.88 -22.93
N ASN A 13 -2.32 -13.00 -23.22
CA ASN A 13 -3.34 -12.95 -22.18
C ASN A 13 -3.26 -14.20 -21.31
N MET A 14 -3.44 -14.03 -20.00
CA MET A 14 -3.50 -15.15 -19.08
C MET A 14 -4.76 -15.98 -19.35
N THR A 15 -4.60 -17.27 -19.61
CA THR A 15 -5.70 -18.24 -19.64
C THR A 15 -5.80 -18.92 -18.28
N LEU A 16 -6.68 -18.39 -17.42
CA LEU A 16 -7.01 -19.00 -16.14
C LEU A 16 -8.43 -19.59 -16.21
N ALA A 17 -8.63 -20.78 -15.64
CA ALA A 17 -9.95 -21.41 -15.57
C ALA A 17 -10.89 -20.74 -14.55
N ARG A 18 -10.35 -19.88 -13.67
CA ARG A 18 -11.06 -19.16 -12.60
C ARG A 18 -10.47 -17.76 -12.45
N GLU A 19 -11.24 -16.84 -11.89
CA GLU A 19 -10.71 -15.54 -11.45
C GLU A 19 -9.81 -15.74 -10.22
N CYS A 20 -8.50 -15.71 -10.42
CA CYS A 20 -7.52 -15.91 -9.35
C CYS A 20 -6.94 -14.59 -8.80
N VAL A 21 -7.31 -13.44 -9.39
CA VAL A 21 -6.80 -12.11 -9.02
C VAL A 21 -7.94 -11.11 -9.08
N CYS A 22 -8.07 -10.28 -8.04
CA CYS A 22 -9.07 -9.22 -7.96
C CYS A 22 -8.36 -7.86 -7.73
N PRO A 23 -7.97 -7.15 -8.80
CA PRO A 23 -7.36 -5.83 -8.66
C PRO A 23 -8.42 -4.79 -8.31
N VAL A 24 -8.12 -3.94 -7.33
CA VAL A 24 -9.01 -2.85 -6.90
C VAL A 24 -8.20 -1.57 -6.73
N VAL A 25 -8.76 -0.44 -7.18
CA VAL A 25 -8.17 0.89 -7.00
C VAL A 25 -8.99 1.67 -5.97
N VAL A 26 -8.38 1.97 -4.83
CA VAL A 26 -8.99 2.79 -3.78
C VAL A 26 -8.66 4.26 -4.04
N THR A 27 -9.69 5.07 -4.27
CA THR A 27 -9.54 6.50 -4.62
C THR A 27 -9.90 7.46 -3.48
N ARG A 28 -10.66 6.98 -2.49
CA ARG A 28 -11.19 7.80 -1.38
C ARG A 28 -11.13 7.03 -0.07
N GLY A 29 -10.95 7.78 1.03
CA GLY A 29 -11.03 7.26 2.38
C GLY A 29 -12.48 7.13 2.86
N ALA A 30 -12.66 6.55 4.05
CA ALA A 30 -13.98 6.46 4.70
C ALA A 30 -14.62 7.85 4.93
N ASP A 31 -13.79 8.89 5.09
CA ASP A 31 -14.20 10.29 5.22
C ASP A 31 -14.47 10.99 3.86
N GLN A 32 -14.53 10.23 2.76
CA GLN A 32 -14.71 10.71 1.38
C GLN A 32 -13.58 11.62 0.84
N THR A 33 -12.52 11.83 1.61
CA THR A 33 -11.37 12.61 1.15
C THR A 33 -10.56 11.83 0.11
N PRO A 34 -10.03 12.51 -0.91
CA PRO A 34 -9.22 11.86 -1.94
C PRO A 34 -7.93 11.34 -1.31
N VAL A 35 -7.65 10.06 -1.49
CA VAL A 35 -6.45 9.41 -0.94
C VAL A 35 -5.34 9.50 -1.97
N SER A 36 -4.24 10.16 -1.61
CA SER A 36 -3.10 10.34 -2.53
C SER A 36 -1.76 10.43 -1.79
N THR A 37 -0.73 9.79 -2.36
CA THR A 37 0.68 9.91 -1.95
C THR A 37 1.47 10.89 -2.82
N ARG A 38 0.79 11.79 -3.57
CA ARG A 38 1.44 12.87 -4.31
C ARG A 38 2.30 13.72 -3.36
N TYR A 39 3.45 14.18 -3.84
CA TYR A 39 4.46 14.89 -3.05
C TYR A 39 3.88 16.01 -2.16
N GLU A 40 2.94 16.80 -2.70
CA GLU A 40 2.29 17.92 -2.03
C GLU A 40 1.35 17.48 -0.89
N SER A 41 0.68 16.34 -1.03
CA SER A 41 -0.39 15.89 -0.12
C SER A 41 -0.02 14.69 0.74
N ARG A 42 1.15 14.07 0.52
CA ARG A 42 1.59 12.86 1.24
C ARG A 42 1.86 13.10 2.73
N LEU A 43 2.16 14.34 3.11
CA LEU A 43 2.38 14.72 4.52
C LEU A 43 1.10 15.23 5.19
N ASP A 44 -0.02 15.27 4.47
CA ASP A 44 -1.32 15.60 5.05
C ASP A 44 -1.71 14.52 6.07
N PRO A 45 -1.91 14.87 7.35
CA PRO A 45 -2.32 13.92 8.38
C PRO A 45 -3.60 13.14 8.03
N THR A 46 -4.50 13.75 7.26
CA THR A 46 -5.73 13.11 6.78
C THR A 46 -5.42 11.93 5.87
N ASN A 47 -4.52 12.12 4.91
CA ASN A 47 -4.08 11.05 4.01
C ASN A 47 -3.38 9.93 4.78
N VAL A 48 -2.43 10.29 5.66
CA VAL A 48 -1.69 9.33 6.48
C VAL A 48 -2.64 8.47 7.31
N ARG A 49 -3.64 9.08 7.95
CA ARG A 49 -4.68 8.38 8.72
C ARG A 49 -5.51 7.45 7.84
N ASN A 50 -5.96 7.93 6.68
CA ASN A 50 -6.81 7.13 5.78
C ASN A 50 -6.08 5.91 5.21
N TYR A 51 -4.79 6.01 4.92
CA TYR A 51 -3.98 4.83 4.57
C TYR A 51 -3.90 3.84 5.72
N GLY A 52 -3.68 4.30 6.96
CA GLY A 52 -3.59 3.40 8.11
C GLY A 52 -4.93 2.71 8.42
N ARG A 53 -6.04 3.42 8.25
CA ARG A 53 -7.40 2.85 8.36
C ARG A 53 -7.65 1.78 7.30
N LEU A 54 -7.30 2.05 6.04
CA LEU A 54 -7.40 1.06 4.97
C LEU A 54 -6.61 -0.21 5.29
N VAL A 55 -5.37 -0.08 5.78
CA VAL A 55 -4.54 -1.24 6.15
C VAL A 55 -5.14 -2.00 7.34
N ALA A 56 -5.68 -1.30 8.34
CA ALA A 56 -6.35 -1.93 9.49
C ALA A 56 -7.59 -2.75 9.06
N GLU A 57 -8.44 -2.17 8.22
CA GLU A 57 -9.63 -2.85 7.69
C GLU A 57 -9.26 -4.07 6.84
N LEU A 58 -8.25 -3.95 5.98
CA LEU A 58 -7.72 -5.08 5.21
C LEU A 58 -7.10 -6.14 6.11
N ALA A 59 -6.41 -5.76 7.19
CA ALA A 59 -5.81 -6.71 8.11
C ALA A 59 -6.88 -7.54 8.86
N ALA A 60 -8.05 -6.96 9.12
CA ALA A 60 -9.18 -7.66 9.72
C ALA A 60 -9.90 -8.57 8.71
N ALA A 61 -10.00 -8.18 7.44
CA ALA A 61 -10.78 -8.90 6.42
C ALA A 61 -9.99 -10.01 5.69
N VAL A 62 -8.71 -9.80 5.43
CA VAL A 62 -7.87 -10.72 4.64
C VAL A 62 -7.26 -11.80 5.54
N PRO A 63 -7.43 -13.10 5.26
CA PRO A 63 -6.78 -14.16 6.03
C PRO A 63 -5.25 -14.13 5.85
N ASP A 64 -4.53 -14.76 6.77
CA ASP A 64 -3.07 -14.93 6.72
C ASP A 64 -2.28 -13.61 6.75
N GLY A 65 -1.68 -13.19 5.63
CA GLY A 65 -0.70 -12.11 5.56
C GLY A 65 -1.06 -10.99 4.58
N LEU A 66 -0.50 -9.81 4.83
CA LEU A 66 -0.57 -8.65 3.94
C LEU A 66 0.85 -8.17 3.62
N VAL A 67 1.05 -7.72 2.38
CA VAL A 67 2.27 -7.05 1.96
C VAL A 67 1.90 -5.63 1.54
N VAL A 68 2.49 -4.63 2.21
CA VAL A 68 2.21 -3.21 1.98
C VAL A 68 3.46 -2.51 1.49
N PHE A 69 3.41 -1.95 0.29
CA PHE A 69 4.52 -1.23 -0.32
C PHE A 69 4.35 0.29 -0.17
N PHE A 70 5.44 0.97 0.19
CA PHE A 70 5.51 2.43 0.28
C PHE A 70 6.36 3.01 -0.86
N VAL A 71 6.12 4.29 -1.19
CA VAL A 71 6.83 4.99 -2.28
C VAL A 71 8.32 5.23 -2.01
N SER A 72 8.74 5.25 -0.74
CA SER A 72 10.14 5.31 -0.31
C SER A 72 10.29 4.87 1.14
N TYR A 73 11.47 4.40 1.55
CA TYR A 73 11.76 4.05 2.95
C TYR A 73 11.62 5.25 3.89
N SER A 74 12.09 6.44 3.48
CA SER A 74 11.91 7.67 4.27
C SER A 74 10.43 8.03 4.50
N TYR A 75 9.57 7.74 3.54
CA TYR A 75 8.13 7.95 3.68
C TYR A 75 7.50 6.86 4.54
N MET A 76 7.95 5.60 4.41
CA MET A 76 7.54 4.51 5.29
C MET A 76 7.84 4.85 6.76
N ASP A 77 9.07 5.25 7.09
CA ASP A 77 9.47 5.60 8.46
C ASP A 77 8.60 6.73 9.04
N TYR A 78 8.33 7.77 8.23
CA TYR A 78 7.43 8.84 8.59
C TYR A 78 6.01 8.34 8.87
N VAL A 79 5.42 7.54 7.97
CA VAL A 79 4.06 7.03 8.11
C VAL A 79 3.93 6.08 9.30
N ILE A 80 4.89 5.17 9.48
CA ILE A 80 4.92 4.23 10.61
C ILE A 80 4.98 4.99 11.93
N SER A 81 5.83 6.02 12.03
CA SER A 81 5.90 6.88 13.22
C SER A 81 4.57 7.55 13.53
N ARG A 82 3.89 8.08 12.50
CA ARG A 82 2.56 8.69 12.66
C ARG A 82 1.48 7.69 13.03
N TRP A 83 1.50 6.49 12.46
CA TRP A 83 0.55 5.43 12.81
C TRP A 83 0.76 4.93 14.23
N HIS A 84 2.00 4.91 14.72
CA HIS A 84 2.30 4.64 16.11
C HIS A 84 1.66 5.69 17.01
N ASP A 85 1.90 6.99 16.75
CA ASP A 85 1.34 8.10 17.53
C ASP A 85 -0.20 8.10 17.55
N MET A 86 -0.83 7.72 16.43
CA MET A 86 -2.30 7.63 16.29
C MET A 86 -2.90 6.35 16.88
N GLY A 87 -2.08 5.39 17.33
CA GLY A 87 -2.53 4.09 17.84
C GLY A 87 -2.99 3.10 16.76
N LEU A 88 -2.83 3.43 15.47
CA LEU A 88 -3.21 2.58 14.34
C LEU A 88 -2.36 1.32 14.24
N LEU A 89 -1.06 1.40 14.56
CA LEU A 89 -0.21 0.21 14.59
C LEU A 89 -0.70 -0.80 15.63
N ARG A 90 -1.22 -0.34 16.77
CA ARG A 90 -1.79 -1.22 17.79
C ARG A 90 -3.04 -1.93 17.27
N GLU A 91 -3.90 -1.21 16.56
CA GLU A 91 -5.08 -1.76 15.91
C GLU A 91 -4.71 -2.83 14.87
N ILE A 92 -3.77 -2.53 13.97
CA ILE A 92 -3.27 -3.49 12.98
C ILE A 92 -2.65 -4.71 13.68
N SER A 93 -1.84 -4.48 14.72
CA SER A 93 -1.17 -5.55 15.48
C SER A 93 -2.12 -6.49 16.21
N SER A 94 -3.35 -6.03 16.51
CA SER A 94 -4.39 -6.88 17.09
C SER A 94 -4.93 -7.92 16.11
N HIS A 95 -4.74 -7.71 14.80
CA HIS A 95 -5.15 -8.62 13.74
C HIS A 95 -3.97 -9.42 13.17
N LYS A 96 -2.80 -8.79 12.97
CA LYS A 96 -1.63 -9.41 12.32
C LYS A 96 -0.32 -8.91 12.92
N LEU A 97 0.69 -9.79 13.00
CA LEU A 97 2.05 -9.39 13.36
C LEU A 97 2.62 -8.43 12.30
N ILE A 98 3.30 -7.38 12.75
CA ILE A 98 3.87 -6.35 11.88
C ILE A 98 5.38 -6.57 11.80
N PHE A 99 5.88 -6.72 10.57
CA PHE A 99 7.31 -6.76 10.26
C PHE A 99 7.63 -5.58 9.34
N ILE A 100 8.54 -4.71 9.80
CA ILE A 100 8.95 -3.52 9.05
C ILE A 100 10.32 -3.82 8.44
N GLU A 101 10.45 -3.58 7.14
CA GLU A 101 11.71 -3.74 6.43
C GLU A 101 12.72 -2.68 6.92
N THR A 102 13.87 -3.12 7.41
CA THR A 102 14.96 -2.22 7.78
C THR A 102 15.97 -2.15 6.65
N GLN A 103 16.52 -0.95 6.40
CA GLN A 103 17.72 -0.86 5.58
C GLN A 103 18.88 -1.44 6.39
N VAL A 104 19.37 -2.61 6.00
CA VAL A 104 20.63 -3.11 6.52
C VAL A 104 21.72 -2.21 5.96
N VAL A 105 22.22 -1.28 6.77
CA VAL A 105 23.44 -0.53 6.46
C VAL A 105 24.59 -1.51 6.64
N GLY A 106 24.94 -2.20 5.55
CA GLY A 106 26.16 -3.00 5.43
C GLY A 106 27.34 -2.14 5.01
#